data_AF-A0A662U4B5-F1
#
_entry.id   AF-A0A662U4B5-F1
#
_cell.length_a   1.000
_cell.length_b   1.000
_cell.length_c   1.000
_cell.angle_alpha   90.00
_cell.angle_beta   90.00
_cell.angle_gamma   90.00
#
_symmetry.space_group_name_H-M   'P 1'
#
loop_
_entity.id
_entity.type
_entity.pdbx_description
1 polymer ?
#
loop_
_entity_poly.entity_id
_entity_poly.type
_entity_poly.pdbx_seq_one_letter_code
_entity_poly.pdbx_strand_id
1 'polypeptide(L)'
;MGDQIDEIDIRDTAAHEGQVQTMRGSRQGVLKIVNGLDQDVTVNIEATTFEDESLTEPYDRATETVSAGAIGYIEVGESWVFVRPVAQCASSPGSGTLKMVWDFK
;
A
#
# COMPACT_ATOMS: atom_id res chain seq x y z
N MET A 1 16.17 -8.48 -15.16
CA MET A 1 14.87 -9.03 -14.75
C MET A 1 14.06 -7.83 -14.35
N GLY A 2 13.02 -7.51 -15.12
CA GLY A 2 12.21 -6.31 -14.91
C GLY A 2 11.04 -6.70 -14.03
N ASP A 3 11.08 -6.27 -12.78
CA ASP A 3 9.98 -6.50 -11.86
C ASP A 3 8.83 -5.54 -12.21
N GLN A 4 7.63 -6.13 -12.25
CA GLN A 4 6.41 -5.57 -12.80
C GLN A 4 5.97 -4.37 -11.95
N ILE A 5 6.04 -3.17 -12.53
CA ILE A 5 5.60 -1.92 -11.90
C ILE A 5 4.09 -1.84 -12.08
N ASP A 6 3.32 -2.33 -11.10
CA ASP A 6 1.90 -2.00 -11.02
C ASP A 6 1.78 -0.56 -10.47
N GLU A 7 1.70 0.41 -11.39
CA GLU A 7 1.48 1.82 -11.07
C GLU A 7 0.00 2.02 -10.73
N ILE A 8 -0.29 2.29 -9.46
CA ILE A 8 -1.65 2.59 -9.00
C ILE A 8 -1.81 4.11 -8.89
N ASP A 9 -2.62 4.69 -9.77
CA ASP A 9 -2.97 6.12 -9.79
C ASP A 9 -4.31 6.33 -9.05
N ILE A 10 -4.25 6.79 -7.80
CA ILE A 10 -5.42 6.92 -6.91
C ILE A 10 -6.14 8.26 -7.13
N ARG A 11 -6.35 8.65 -8.39
CA ARG A 11 -7.10 9.90 -8.71
C ARG A 11 -8.60 9.80 -8.51
N ASP A 12 -9.16 8.59 -8.38
CA ASP A 12 -10.61 8.39 -8.38
C ASP A 12 -11.11 7.18 -7.57
N THR A 13 -10.40 6.83 -6.50
CA THR A 13 -10.89 5.84 -5.53
C THR A 13 -10.75 6.47 -4.17
N ALA A 14 -11.91 6.78 -3.57
CA ALA A 14 -12.03 7.49 -2.32
C ALA A 14 -10.89 7.16 -1.35
N ALA A 15 -9.94 8.09 -1.19
CA ALA A 15 -8.86 8.04 -0.20
C ALA A 15 -9.37 8.03 1.27
N HIS A 16 -10.69 7.94 1.43
CA HIS A 16 -11.39 7.74 2.70
C HIS A 16 -11.53 6.25 3.08
N GLU A 17 -11.58 5.32 2.13
CA GLU A 17 -11.75 3.87 2.40
C GLU A 17 -10.97 3.01 1.38
N GLY A 18 -9.83 3.53 0.91
CA GLY A 18 -9.09 3.04 -0.27
C GLY A 18 -8.45 1.68 -0.06
N GLN A 19 -9.16 0.61 -0.41
CA GLN A 19 -8.55 -0.69 -0.71
C GLN A 19 -7.79 -0.57 -2.03
N VAL A 20 -6.46 -0.69 -1.97
CA VAL A 20 -5.61 -0.36 -3.11
C VAL A 20 -5.52 -1.54 -4.07
N GLN A 21 -5.34 -2.76 -3.59
CA GLN A 21 -5.46 -4.01 -4.35
C GLN A 21 -5.17 -5.19 -3.42
N THR A 22 -5.83 -6.34 -3.58
CA THR A 22 -5.32 -7.59 -3.01
C THR A 22 -4.35 -8.21 -4.02
N MET A 23 -3.07 -8.33 -3.68
CA MET A 23 -2.07 -8.96 -4.53
C MET A 23 -1.71 -10.34 -4.00
N ARG A 24 -1.34 -11.28 -4.88
CA ARG A 24 -0.87 -12.62 -4.51
C ARG A 24 0.64 -12.73 -4.68
N GLY A 25 1.34 -13.17 -3.63
CA GLY A 25 2.80 -13.29 -3.60
C GLY A 25 3.24 -14.54 -2.84
N SER A 26 4.54 -14.77 -2.76
CA SER A 26 5.14 -15.78 -1.85
C SER A 26 6.49 -15.30 -1.30
N ARG A 27 6.76 -14.00 -1.44
CA ARG A 27 8.07 -13.38 -1.30
C ARG A 27 7.99 -12.14 -0.42
N GLN A 28 9.11 -11.78 0.16
CA GLN A 28 9.29 -10.50 0.85
C GLN A 28 9.17 -9.37 -0.17
N GLY A 29 8.65 -8.22 0.28
CA GLY A 29 8.46 -7.08 -0.61
C GLY A 29 8.60 -5.76 0.14
N VAL A 30 8.99 -4.73 -0.60
CA VAL A 30 9.01 -3.35 -0.11
C VAL A 30 7.98 -2.56 -0.89
N LEU A 31 7.05 -1.92 -0.19
CA LEU A 31 6.13 -0.95 -0.77
C LEU A 31 6.77 0.43 -0.67
N LYS A 32 7.06 1.03 -1.83
CA LYS A 32 7.42 2.45 -1.95
C LYS A 32 6.14 3.27 -2.10
N ILE A 33 5.99 4.28 -1.25
CA ILE A 33 4.86 5.21 -1.25
C ILE A 33 5.37 6.57 -1.69
N VAL A 34 4.83 7.12 -2.78
CA VAL A 34 5.12 8.48 -3.24
C VAL A 34 3.89 9.32 -2.97
N ASN A 35 3.93 10.12 -1.91
CA ASN A 35 2.84 11.00 -1.54
C ASN A 35 2.96 12.34 -2.27
N GLY A 36 2.28 12.46 -3.41
CA GLY A 36 2.13 13.73 -4.11
C GLY A 36 0.86 14.50 -3.72
N LEU A 37 0.14 14.08 -2.67
CA LEU A 37 -1.04 14.80 -2.16
C LEU A 37 -0.61 16.04 -1.36
N ASP A 38 -1.56 16.94 -1.17
CA ASP A 38 -1.42 18.17 -0.37
C ASP A 38 -1.53 17.94 1.15
N GLN A 39 -1.60 16.68 1.59
CA GLN A 39 -1.68 16.31 3.00
C GLN A 39 -0.96 15.00 3.29
N ASP A 40 -0.79 14.73 4.59
CA ASP A 40 -0.20 13.50 5.08
C ASP A 40 -1.13 12.30 4.81
N VAL A 41 -0.52 11.16 4.48
CA VAL A 41 -1.21 9.90 4.20
C VAL A 41 -0.70 8.85 5.16
N THR A 42 -1.61 8.13 5.79
CA THR A 42 -1.28 6.90 6.51
C THR A 42 -1.58 5.71 5.62
N VAL A 43 -0.57 4.86 5.40
CA VAL A 43 -0.71 3.63 4.63
C VAL A 43 -0.59 2.47 5.61
N ASN A 44 -1.64 1.65 5.67
CA ASN A 44 -1.66 0.40 6.40
C ASN A 44 -1.49 -0.73 5.41
N ILE A 45 -0.66 -1.71 5.73
CA ILE A 45 -0.54 -2.95 4.98
C ILE A 45 -1.06 -4.07 5.86
N GLU A 46 -1.98 -4.85 5.30
CA GLU A 46 -2.45 -6.10 5.89
C GLU A 46 -2.00 -7.24 4.98
N ALA A 47 -1.26 -8.21 5.53
CA ALA A 47 -0.80 -9.37 4.80
C ALA A 47 -1.19 -10.67 5.51
N THR A 48 -1.44 -11.73 4.75
CA THR A 48 -1.73 -13.07 5.27
C THR A 48 -0.90 -14.13 4.57
N THR A 49 -0.47 -15.13 5.32
CA THR A 49 0.29 -16.29 4.85
C THR A 49 -0.61 -17.46 4.45
N PHE A 50 -1.92 -17.34 4.64
CA PHE A 50 -2.90 -18.37 4.32
C PHE A 50 -3.49 -18.13 2.92
N GLU A 51 -4.12 -19.15 2.33
CA GLU A 51 -4.94 -18.99 1.11
C GLU A 51 -6.27 -18.27 1.41
N ASP A 52 -6.24 -17.24 2.25
CA ASP A 52 -7.38 -16.40 2.60
C ASP A 52 -7.27 -15.03 1.91
N GLU A 53 -7.83 -14.92 0.71
CA GLU A 53 -7.88 -13.67 -0.04
C GLU A 53 -8.69 -12.57 0.69
N SER A 54 -9.57 -12.97 1.61
CA SER A 54 -10.42 -12.04 2.34
C SER A 54 -9.66 -11.23 3.39
N LEU A 55 -8.46 -11.68 3.80
CA LEU A 55 -7.64 -11.10 4.87
C LEU A 55 -8.45 -10.97 6.18
N THR A 56 -9.25 -11.99 6.53
CA THR A 56 -10.12 -11.94 7.72
C THR A 56 -9.30 -11.94 9.02
N GLU A 57 -8.15 -12.62 9.02
CA GLU A 57 -7.16 -12.60 10.09
C GLU A 57 -5.78 -12.26 9.50
N PRO A 58 -5.45 -10.96 9.30
CA PRO A 58 -4.17 -10.59 8.75
C PRO A 58 -3.07 -10.95 9.74
N TYR A 59 -2.10 -11.68 9.25
CA TYR A 59 -0.99 -12.25 10.00
C TYR A 59 0.11 -11.20 10.24
N ASP A 60 0.34 -10.32 9.27
CA ASP A 60 1.27 -9.20 9.39
C ASP A 60 0.56 -7.86 9.12
N ARG A 61 0.94 -6.85 9.91
CA ARG A 61 0.41 -5.49 9.85
C ARG A 61 1.56 -4.51 9.95
N ALA A 62 1.73 -3.69 8.93
CA ALA A 62 2.70 -2.61 8.91
C ALA A 62 2.03 -1.29 8.57
N THR A 63 2.43 -0.21 9.23
CA THR A 63 1.84 1.12 9.05
C THR A 63 2.94 2.16 8.90
N GLU A 64 2.77 3.07 7.95
CA GLU A 64 3.63 4.24 7.79
C GLU A 64 2.79 5.48 7.48
N THR A 65 3.15 6.60 8.11
CA THR A 65 2.59 7.91 7.77
C THR A 65 3.60 8.68 6.93
N VAL A 66 3.22 9.02 5.70
CA VAL A 66 4.06 9.73 4.74
C VAL A 66 3.56 11.16 4.60
N SER A 67 4.41 12.12 4.93
CA SER A 67 4.06 13.54 4.81
C SER A 67 3.79 13.98 3.37
N ALA A 68 3.02 15.06 3.20
CA ALA A 68 2.78 15.67 1.89
C ALA A 68 4.09 15.96 1.13
N GLY A 69 4.17 15.52 -0.13
CA GLY A 69 5.37 15.68 -0.98
C GLY A 69 6.54 14.75 -0.62
N ALA A 70 6.38 13.83 0.32
CA ALA A 70 7.43 12.91 0.75
C ALA A 70 7.31 11.52 0.10
N ILE A 71 8.37 10.73 0.27
CA ILE A 71 8.42 9.32 -0.11
C ILE A 71 8.61 8.51 1.17
N GLY A 72 7.75 7.51 1.37
CA GLY A 72 7.84 6.54 2.45
C GLY A 72 8.07 5.12 1.93
N TYR A 73 8.43 4.24 2.85
CA TYR A 73 8.70 2.84 2.55
C TYR A 73 8.12 1.94 3.65
N ILE A 74 7.42 0.88 3.26
CA ILE A 74 6.97 -0.15 4.18
C ILE A 74 7.57 -1.48 3.72
N GLU A 75 8.31 -2.14 4.61
CA GLU A 75 8.83 -3.48 4.36
C GLU A 75 7.83 -4.52 4.88
N VAL A 76 7.49 -5.49 4.04
CA VAL A 76 6.79 -6.71 4.46
C VAL A 76 7.83 -7.81 4.58
N GLY A 77 8.27 -8.03 5.83
CA GLY A 77 9.44 -8.84 6.17
C GLY A 77 9.20 -10.35 6.13
N GLU A 78 7.94 -10.79 6.18
CA GLU A 78 7.58 -12.21 6.09
C GLU A 78 6.96 -12.55 4.72
N SER A 79 7.14 -13.79 4.27
CA SER A 79 6.51 -14.27 3.04
C SER A 79 5.00 -14.29 3.19
N TRP A 80 4.30 -13.45 2.45
CA TRP A 80 2.84 -13.39 2.42
C TRP A 80 2.29 -14.08 1.17
N VAL A 81 1.07 -14.59 1.29
CA VAL A 81 0.26 -15.13 0.19
C VAL A 81 -0.63 -14.05 -0.39
N PHE A 82 -1.28 -13.25 0.46
CA PHE A 82 -2.02 -12.06 0.05
C PHE A 82 -1.59 -10.82 0.80
N VAL A 83 -1.55 -9.67 0.12
CA VAL A 83 -1.28 -8.37 0.73
C VAL A 83 -2.25 -7.31 0.23
N ARG A 84 -2.69 -6.45 1.13
CA ARG A 84 -3.59 -5.32 0.84
C ARG A 84 -3.03 -4.04 1.48
N PRO A 85 -2.56 -3.09 0.67
CA PRO A 85 -2.35 -1.73 1.13
C PRO A 85 -3.69 -1.01 1.25
N VAL A 86 -3.84 -0.23 2.30
CA VAL A 86 -4.98 0.63 2.58
C VAL A 86 -4.45 2.03 2.86
N ALA A 87 -4.76 2.96 1.97
CA ALA A 87 -4.39 4.36 2.12
C ALA A 87 -5.50 5.15 2.82
N GLN A 88 -5.14 5.90 3.85
CA GLN A 88 -6.06 6.74 4.61
C GLN A 88 -5.51 8.16 4.72
N CYS A 89 -6.28 9.12 4.21
CA CYS A 89 -6.03 10.54 4.43
C CYS A 89 -6.91 11.03 5.59
N ALA A 90 -6.45 12.04 6.35
CA ALA A 90 -7.26 12.65 7.41
C ALA A 90 -8.52 13.36 6.84
N SER A 91 -8.46 13.80 5.59
CA SER A 91 -9.56 14.44 4.88
C SER A 91 -9.47 14.15 3.37
N SER A 92 -10.51 14.47 2.59
CA SER A 92 -10.41 14.38 1.13
C SER A 92 -9.32 15.34 0.61
N PRO A 93 -8.30 14.86 -0.12
CA PRO A 93 -7.26 15.73 -0.67
C PRO A 93 -7.84 16.70 -1.69
N GLY A 94 -7.36 17.94 -1.64
CA GLY A 94 -7.78 18.99 -2.58
C GLY A 94 -7.04 18.87 -3.91
N SER A 95 -5.86 18.26 -3.90
CA SER A 95 -5.02 18.08 -5.08
C SER A 95 -3.95 16.99 -4.90
N GLY A 96 -3.32 16.59 -6.01
CA GLY A 96 -2.17 15.70 -6.02
C GLY A 96 -2.49 14.27 -6.42
N THR A 97 -1.50 13.39 -6.24
CA THR A 97 -1.63 11.94 -6.50
C THR A 97 -0.84 11.13 -5.49
N LEU A 98 -1.44 10.07 -4.97
CA LEU A 98 -0.72 9.04 -4.22
C LEU A 98 -0.34 7.92 -5.18
N LYS A 99 0.95 7.54 -5.20
CA LYS A 99 1.44 6.38 -5.94
C LYS A 99 2.03 5.36 -4.99
N MET A 100 1.70 4.10 -5.21
CA MET A 100 2.25 2.96 -4.49
C MET A 100 2.91 2.02 -5.47
N VAL A 101 4.16 1.64 -5.20
CA VAL A 101 4.96 0.78 -6.08
C VAL A 101 5.57 -0.34 -5.24
N TRP A 102 5.31 -1.57 -5.65
CA TRP A 102 5.90 -2.75 -5.01
C TRP A 102 7.21 -3.14 -5.66
N ASP A 103 8.20 -3.44 -4.82
CA ASP A 103 9.46 -4.05 -5.19
C ASP A 103 9.55 -5.42 -4.49
N PHE A 104 9.42 -6.50 -5.26
CA PHE A 104 9.45 -7.87 -4.75
C PHE A 104 10.84 -8.47 -4.95
N LYS A 105 11.38 -9.11 -3.91
CA LYS A 105 12.67 -9.83 -3.99
C LYS A 105 12.45 -11.34 -4.13
#